data_AF-A0A1E5VCL8-F1
#
_entry.id   AF-A0A1E5VCL8-F1
#
_cell.length_a   1.000
_cell.length_b   1.000
_cell.length_c   1.000
_cell.angle_alpha   90.00
_cell.angle_beta   90.00
_cell.angle_gamma   90.00
#
_symmetry.space_group_name_H-M   'P 1'
#
loop_
_entity.id
_entity.type
_entity.pdbx_description
1 polymer ?
#
loop_
_entity_poly.entity_id
_entity_poly.type
_entity_poly.pdbx_seq_one_letter_code
_entity_poly.pdbx_strand_id
1 'polypeptide(L)'
;MVEEAYRAVEETVWSDLERHGAERVEQAGYGLCVRATEAIKGRLQALSLHFDEEEATLVISPKQLFLMMDDRRAGQIACLAMVPGRRTVIGALQQVDTRFVTAEQGE
;
A
#
# COMPACT_ATOMS: atom_id res chain seq x y z
N MET A 1 17.06 -8.39 4.64
CA MET A 1 17.17 -7.18 3.80
C MET A 1 15.83 -6.81 3.16
N VAL A 2 15.28 -7.56 2.19
CA VAL A 2 13.99 -7.17 1.56
C VAL A 2 12.81 -7.31 2.53
N GLU A 3 12.67 -8.42 3.25
CA GLU A 3 11.57 -8.60 4.22
C GLU A 3 11.59 -7.56 5.36
N GLU A 4 12.78 -7.11 5.77
CA GLU A 4 12.96 -6.10 6.82
C GLU A 4 12.44 -4.73 6.35
N ALA A 5 12.64 -4.38 5.07
CA ALA A 5 12.11 -3.14 4.51
C ALA A 5 10.57 -3.13 4.50
N TYR A 6 9.94 -4.25 4.14
CA TYR A 6 8.47 -4.36 4.13
C TYR A 6 7.91 -4.30 5.56
N ARG A 7 8.57 -4.99 6.50
CA ARG A 7 8.21 -4.91 7.93
C ARG A 7 8.35 -3.50 8.47
N ALA A 8 9.41 -2.77 8.13
CA ALA A 8 9.60 -1.39 8.56
C ALA A 8 8.48 -0.46 8.06
N VAL A 9 8.01 -0.67 6.82
CA VAL A 9 6.85 0.07 6.29
C VAL A 9 5.58 -0.30 7.06
N GLU A 10 5.31 -1.59 7.26
CA GLU A 10 4.14 -2.06 8.02
C GLU A 10 4.12 -1.51 9.45
N GLU A 11 5.25 -1.55 10.16
CA GLU A 11 5.41 -1.01 11.51
C GLU A 11 5.22 0.51 11.55
N THR A 12 5.76 1.24 10.56
CA THR A 12 5.60 2.69 10.45
C THR A 12 4.14 3.09 10.22
N VAL A 13 3.48 2.43 9.27
CA VAL A 13 2.06 2.64 8.96
C VAL A 13 1.21 2.30 10.18
N TRP A 14 1.43 1.15 10.80
CA TRP A 14 0.70 0.73 11.99
C TRP A 14 0.86 1.72 13.15
N SER A 15 2.10 2.12 13.46
CA SER A 15 2.37 3.04 14.57
C SER A 15 1.67 4.38 14.40
N ASP A 16 1.58 4.90 13.17
CA ASP A 16 0.84 6.13 12.91
C ASP A 16 -0.67 5.95 13.08
N LEU A 17 -1.23 4.87 12.53
CA LEU A 17 -2.67 4.59 12.61
C LEU A 17 -3.13 4.26 14.04
N GLU A 18 -2.33 3.51 14.79
CA GLU A 18 -2.58 3.14 16.20
C GLU A 18 -2.65 4.39 17.09
N ARG A 19 -1.74 5.36 16.89
CA ARG A 19 -1.79 6.66 17.60
C ARG A 19 -3.09 7.43 17.36
N HIS A 20 -3.81 7.10 16.30
CA HIS A 20 -5.10 7.70 15.93
C HIS A 20 -6.29 6.77 16.20
N GLY A 21 -6.10 5.70 16.98
CA GLY A 21 -7.17 4.81 17.43
C GLY A 21 -7.60 3.78 16.39
N ALA A 22 -6.73 3.44 15.43
CA ALA A 22 -7.01 2.35 14.51
C ALA A 22 -7.01 1.00 15.24
N GLU A 23 -7.90 0.10 14.82
CA GLU A 23 -7.96 -1.28 15.29
C GLU A 23 -7.40 -2.21 14.21
N ARG A 24 -6.44 -3.06 14.56
CA ARG A 24 -5.88 -4.06 13.64
C ARG A 24 -6.90 -5.18 13.42
N VAL A 25 -6.97 -5.68 12.18
CA VAL A 25 -7.81 -6.81 11.79
C VAL A 25 -6.93 -7.85 11.11
N GLU A 26 -7.04 -9.10 11.55
CA GLU A 26 -6.35 -10.22 10.91
C GLU A 26 -7.09 -10.60 9.61
N GLN A 27 -6.38 -10.55 8.49
CA GLN A 27 -6.92 -10.87 7.18
C GLN A 27 -5.87 -11.64 6.36
N ALA A 28 -6.22 -12.86 5.95
CA ALA A 28 -5.30 -13.72 5.23
C ALA A 28 -4.81 -13.08 3.92
N GLY A 29 -3.50 -13.20 3.66
CA GLY A 29 -2.85 -12.66 2.46
C GLY A 29 -2.30 -11.24 2.60
N TYR A 30 -2.47 -10.60 3.76
CA TYR A 30 -2.00 -9.23 4.03
C TYR A 30 -1.20 -9.17 5.33
N GLY A 31 -0.14 -8.36 5.35
CA GLY A 31 0.65 -8.12 6.57
C GLY A 31 -0.03 -7.15 7.54
N LEU A 32 -0.76 -6.16 7.01
CA LEU A 32 -1.44 -5.14 7.80
C LEU A 32 -2.83 -4.84 7.24
N CYS A 33 -3.85 -5.01 8.08
CA CYS A 33 -5.19 -4.51 7.83
C CYS A 33 -5.73 -3.81 9.08
N VAL A 34 -6.54 -2.79 8.86
CA VAL A 34 -7.19 -2.02 9.92
C VAL A 34 -8.66 -1.82 9.63
N ARG A 35 -9.46 -1.63 10.69
CA ARG A 35 -10.86 -1.22 10.55
C ARG A 35 -10.93 0.18 9.91
N ALA A 36 -11.63 0.29 8.79
CA ALA A 36 -11.66 1.51 7.99
C ALA A 36 -12.83 2.43 8.39
N THR A 37 -12.75 3.02 9.57
CA THR A 37 -13.67 4.11 9.95
C THR A 37 -13.36 5.36 9.12
N GLU A 38 -14.31 6.30 9.01
CA GLU A 38 -14.07 7.56 8.27
C GLU A 38 -12.87 8.35 8.81
N ALA A 39 -12.66 8.32 10.13
CA ALA A 39 -11.51 8.95 10.77
C ALA A 39 -10.18 8.30 10.35
N ILE A 40 -10.15 6.97 10.19
CA ILE A 40 -8.96 6.23 9.78
C ILE A 40 -8.72 6.37 8.28
N LYS A 41 -9.76 6.35 7.44
CA LYS A 41 -9.64 6.57 5.99
C LYS A 41 -8.95 7.89 5.65
N GLY A 42 -9.27 8.96 6.38
CA GLY A 42 -8.64 10.26 6.22
C GLY A 42 -7.16 10.33 6.64
N ARG A 43 -6.62 9.25 7.23
CA ARG A 43 -5.25 9.18 7.77
C ARG A 43 -4.38 8.13 7.09
N LEU A 44 -4.92 7.36 6.15
CA LEU A 44 -4.14 6.39 5.38
C LEU A 44 -2.98 7.11 4.66
N GLN A 45 -1.78 6.55 4.77
CA GLN A 45 -0.56 7.21 4.32
C GLN A 45 -0.28 6.93 2.84
N ALA A 46 0.44 7.86 2.20
CA ALA A 46 1.06 7.62 0.89
C ALA A 46 2.43 6.98 1.07
N LEU A 47 2.96 6.35 0.01
CA LEU A 47 4.32 5.80 -0.02
C LEU A 47 5.08 6.41 -1.20
N SER A 48 6.35 6.76 -0.98
CA SER A 48 7.26 7.20 -2.03
C SER A 48 8.31 6.13 -2.29
N LEU A 49 8.49 5.77 -3.55
CA LEU A 49 9.59 4.91 -4.01
C LEU A 49 10.62 5.77 -4.74
N HIS A 50 11.84 5.78 -4.23
CA HIS A 50 12.96 6.52 -4.81
C HIS A 50 13.76 5.59 -5.72
N PHE A 51 14.03 6.03 -6.95
CA PHE A 51 14.84 5.30 -7.92
C PHE A 51 16.25 5.90 -8.03
N ASP A 52 17.19 5.09 -8.53
CA ASP A 52 18.61 5.44 -8.63
C ASP A 52 18.91 6.44 -9.77
N GLU A 53 18.04 6.51 -10.79
CA GLU A 53 18.14 7.50 -11.87
C GLU A 53 17.58 8.86 -11.41
N GLU A 54 18.42 9.90 -11.49
CA GLU A 54 18.21 11.32 -11.13
C GLU A 54 16.83 11.67 -10.54
N GLU A 55 16.70 11.55 -9.22
CA GLU A 55 15.57 12.08 -8.42
C GLU A 55 14.18 11.55 -8.79
N ALA A 56 14.10 10.51 -9.63
CA ALA A 56 12.82 9.92 -10.01
C ALA A 56 12.15 9.32 -8.76
N THR A 57 10.97 9.84 -8.44
CA THR A 57 10.17 9.40 -7.29
C THR A 57 8.79 9.00 -7.77
N LEU A 58 8.37 7.77 -7.45
CA LEU A 58 6.99 7.33 -7.62
C LEU A 58 6.24 7.52 -6.31
N VAL A 59 5.25 8.40 -6.30
CA VAL A 59 4.34 8.58 -5.16
C VAL A 59 3.09 7.74 -5.39
N ILE A 60 2.86 6.79 -4.49
CA ILE A 60 1.67 5.92 -4.45
C ILE A 60 0.70 6.50 -3.43
N SER A 61 -0.45 6.97 -3.89
CA SER A 61 -1.48 7.56 -3.01
C SER A 61 -2.13 6.51 -2.09
N PRO A 62 -2.78 6.91 -0.98
CA PRO A 62 -3.42 5.96 -0.09
C PRO A 62 -4.47 5.09 -0.78
N LYS A 63 -5.20 5.64 -1.76
CA LYS A 63 -6.21 4.89 -2.54
C LYS A 63 -5.60 3.79 -3.44
N GLN A 64 -4.33 3.92 -3.78
CA GLN A 64 -3.57 2.97 -4.59
C GLN A 64 -2.75 2.01 -3.71
N LEU A 65 -2.51 2.40 -2.46
CA LEU A 65 -1.71 1.63 -1.50
C LEU A 65 -2.56 0.72 -0.62
N PHE A 66 -3.82 1.07 -0.36
CA PHE A 66 -4.72 0.29 0.48
C PHE A 66 -5.89 -0.29 -0.32
N LEU A 67 -6.11 -1.60 -0.15
CA LEU A 67 -7.28 -2.30 -0.67
C LEU A 67 -8.42 -2.22 0.35
N MET A 68 -9.53 -1.64 -0.08
CA MET A 68 -10.76 -1.56 0.71
C MET A 68 -11.56 -2.85 0.51
N MET A 69 -11.93 -3.52 1.60
CA MET A 69 -12.68 -4.78 1.56
C MET A 69 -13.74 -4.81 2.66
N ASP A 70 -14.76 -5.63 2.49
CA ASP A 70 -15.75 -5.88 3.54
C ASP A 70 -15.38 -7.15 4.30
N ASP A 71 -15.20 -7.02 5.62
CA ASP A 71 -15.06 -8.13 6.55
C ASP A 71 -16.38 -8.36 7.33
N ARG A 72 -16.73 -9.63 7.53
CA ARG A 72 -18.00 -10.02 8.16
C ARG A 72 -18.11 -9.60 9.63
N ARG A 73 -16.99 -9.38 10.33
CA ARG A 73 -16.94 -9.08 11.76
C ARG A 73 -16.55 -7.63 12.02
N ALA A 74 -15.62 -7.09 11.23
CA ALA A 74 -15.08 -5.75 11.39
C ALA A 74 -15.80 -4.69 10.53
N GLY A 75 -16.68 -5.09 9.61
CA GLY A 75 -17.24 -4.18 8.61
C GLY A 75 -16.19 -3.85 7.55
N GLN A 76 -16.14 -2.61 7.08
CA GLN A 76 -15.16 -2.22 6.08
C GLN A 76 -13.75 -2.18 6.70
N ILE A 77 -12.80 -2.80 6.01
CA ILE A 77 -11.37 -2.83 6.36
C ILE A 77 -10.53 -2.25 5.23
N ALA A 78 -9.37 -1.70 5.60
CA ALA A 78 -8.34 -1.25 4.69
C ALA A 78 -7.10 -2.11 4.90
N CYS A 79 -6.64 -2.79 3.86
CA CYS A 79 -5.48 -3.65 3.88
C CYS A 79 -4.34 -3.05 3.07
N LEU A 80 -3.14 -2.98 3.65
CA LEU A 80 -1.95 -2.52 2.96
C LEU A 80 -1.63 -3.50 1.81
N ALA A 81 -1.74 -3.03 0.57
CA ALA A 81 -1.57 -3.83 -0.64
C ALA A 81 -0.08 -3.99 -1.01
N MET A 82 0.72 -4.39 -0.04
CA MET A 82 2.16 -4.56 -0.17
C MET A 82 2.55 -5.87 0.52
N VAL A 83 3.12 -6.81 -0.25
CA VAL A 83 3.49 -8.14 0.24
C VAL A 83 4.93 -8.42 -0.17
N PRO A 84 5.78 -8.94 0.73
CA PRO A 84 7.16 -9.26 0.39
C PRO A 84 7.23 -10.31 -0.71
N GLY A 85 8.14 -10.10 -1.66
CA GLY A 85 8.37 -10.99 -2.78
C GLY A 85 9.84 -11.02 -3.20
N ARG A 86 10.19 -11.92 -4.13
CA ARG A 86 11.56 -12.02 -4.67
C ARG A 86 11.97 -10.80 -5.50
N ARG A 87 11.01 -10.03 -5.99
CA ARG A 87 11.17 -8.81 -6.79
C ARG A 87 10.05 -7.84 -6.44
N THR A 88 10.32 -6.55 -6.49
CA THR A 88 9.28 -5.53 -6.41
C THR A 88 8.47 -5.53 -7.70
N VAL A 89 7.14 -5.64 -7.57
CA VAL A 89 6.20 -5.54 -8.69
C VAL A 89 5.24 -4.40 -8.38
N ILE A 90 5.23 -3.38 -9.23
CA ILE A 90 4.26 -2.28 -9.14
C ILE A 90 3.02 -2.73 -9.93
N GLY A 91 1.97 -3.08 -9.21
CA GLY A 91 0.76 -3.69 -9.78
C GLY A 91 -0.22 -2.68 -10.36
N ALA A 92 -1.30 -3.19 -10.94
CA ALA A 92 -2.34 -2.37 -11.58
C ALA A 92 -2.97 -1.34 -10.63
N LEU A 93 -3.12 -1.68 -9.35
CA LEU A 93 -3.68 -0.76 -8.35
C LEU A 93 -2.81 0.48 -8.12
N GLN A 94 -1.50 0.37 -8.39
CA GLN A 94 -0.55 1.46 -8.26
C GLN A 94 -0.40 2.30 -9.54
N GLN A 95 -1.09 1.93 -10.63
CA GLN A 95 -1.08 2.71 -11.86
C GLN A 95 -1.93 3.97 -11.71
N VAL A 96 -1.42 5.10 -12.22
CA VAL A 96 -2.14 6.39 -12.26
C VAL A 96 -2.93 6.53 -13.57
N ASP A 97 -2.42 5.98 -14.67
CA ASP A 97 -3.09 5.88 -15.96
C ASP A 97 -3.27 4.39 -16.29
N THR A 98 -4.49 3.96 -16.59
CA THR A 98 -4.82 2.54 -16.90
C THR A 98 -4.49 2.19 -18.36
N ARG A 99 -3.75 3.05 -19.05
CA ARG A 99 -3.35 2.87 -20.44
C ARG A 99 -2.08 2.03 -20.49
N PHE A 100 -2.21 0.87 -21.11
CA PHE A 100 -1.07 0.07 -21.52
C PHE A 100 -0.67 0.52 -22.92
N VAL A 101 0.44 1.25 -23.03
CA VAL A 101 1.07 1.57 -24.32
C VAL A 101 2.15 0.53 -24.61
N THR A 102 2.09 -0.08 -25.79
CA THR A 102 3.17 -0.95 -26.26
C THR A 102 4.38 -0.09 -26.59
N ALA A 103 5.57 -0.46 -26.11
CA ALA A 103 6.79 0.23 -26.47
C ALA A 103 6.95 0.25 -28.00
N GLU A 104 7.18 1.42 -28.59
CA GLU A 104 7.61 1.51 -29.98
C GLU A 104 8.99 0.86 -30.07
N GLN A 105 9.12 -0.14 -30.94
CA GLN A 105 10.43 -0.64 -31.33
C GLN A 105 11.07 0.46 -32.17
N GLY A 106 12.00 1.21 -31.58
CA GLY A 106 12.85 2.11 -32.36
C GLY A 106 13.66 1.30 -33.37
N GLU A 107 13.60 1.71 -34.64
CA GLU A 107 14.49 1.26 -35.73
C GLU A 107 15.96 1.65 -35.45
#